data_AF-A0A1J3JT70-F1
#
_entry.id   AF-A0A1J3JT70-F1
#
_cell.length_a   1.000
_cell.length_b   1.000
_cell.length_c   1.000
_cell.angle_alpha   90.00
_cell.angle_beta   90.00
_cell.angle_gamma   90.00
#
_symmetry.space_group_name_H-M   'P 1'
#
loop_
_entity.id
_entity.type
_entity.pdbx_description
1 polymer ?
#
loop_
_entity_poly.entity_id
_entity_poly.type
_entity_poly.pdbx_seq_one_letter_code
_entity_poly.pdbx_strand_id
1 'polypeptide(L)' 'FSSMSPTHIRSSDWGVNGGSSKCEKETEPILDKSRPVDVGTNRRLFEIAVNATKSTTKVPISFLNVTTMSEYRKDAHRDR' A
#
# COMPACT_ATOMS: atom_id res chain seq x y z
N PHE A 1 -3.22 8.25 14.03
CA PHE A 1 -2.74 8.56 12.66
C PHE A 1 -2.59 7.24 11.91
N SER A 2 -3.15 7.10 10.71
CA SER A 2 -2.97 5.91 9.87
C SER A 2 -1.86 6.12 8.86
N SER A 3 -1.12 5.06 8.54
CA SER A 3 -0.12 5.09 7.50
C SER A 3 -0.74 5.21 6.09
N MET A 4 0.11 5.21 5.07
CA MET A 4 -0.29 5.44 3.68
C MET A 4 -1.22 4.34 3.16
N SER A 5 -2.27 4.73 2.43
CA SER A 5 -3.08 3.84 1.61
C SER A 5 -2.47 3.76 0.20
N PRO A 6 -2.06 2.57 -0.27
CA PRO A 6 -1.43 2.41 -1.58
C PRO A 6 -2.46 2.53 -2.71
N THR A 7 -1.94 2.72 -3.92
CA THR A 7 -2.70 2.66 -5.18
C THR A 7 -2.22 1.45 -6.00
N HIS A 8 -3.08 0.93 -6.87
CA HIS A 8 -2.77 -0.21 -7.74
C HIS A 8 -3.05 0.16 -9.20
N ILE A 9 -2.11 0.87 -9.81
CA ILE A 9 -2.28 1.48 -11.15
C ILE A 9 -1.62 0.68 -12.28
N ARG A 10 -0.73 -0.26 -11.96
CA ARG A 10 0.02 -1.07 -12.93
C ARG A 10 0.02 -2.52 -12.50
N SER A 11 -0.60 -3.37 -13.31
CA SER A 11 -0.65 -4.81 -13.05
C SER A 11 0.69 -5.54 -13.18
N SER A 12 1.67 -4.91 -13.85
CA SER A 12 3.06 -5.36 -13.87
C SER A 12 3.69 -5.43 -12.48
N ASP A 13 3.24 -4.58 -11.55
CA ASP A 13 3.78 -4.49 -10.19
C ASP A 13 3.51 -5.80 -9.39
N TRP A 14 2.56 -6.62 -9.84
CA TRP A 14 2.28 -7.97 -9.31
C TRP A 14 2.40 -9.09 -10.36
N GLY A 15 3.14 -8.86 -11.45
CA GLY A 15 3.57 -9.90 -12.37
C GLY A 15 2.62 -10.23 -13.53
N VAL A 16 1.57 -9.42 -13.75
CA VAL A 16 0.70 -9.55 -14.93
C VAL A 16 1.30 -8.72 -16.08
N ASN A 17 1.68 -9.39 -17.17
CA ASN A 17 2.27 -8.77 -18.35
C ASN A 17 1.22 -8.62 -19.47
N GLY A 18 1.28 -7.53 -20.23
CA GLY A 18 0.54 -7.41 -21.50
C GLY A 18 -0.79 -6.66 -21.47
N GLY A 19 -1.08 -5.81 -20.47
CA GLY A 19 -2.27 -4.97 -20.53
C GLY A 19 -2.34 -3.85 -19.50
N SER A 20 -2.89 -2.72 -19.94
CA SER A 20 -3.21 -1.48 -19.21
C SER A 20 -4.20 -1.63 -18.05
N SER A 21 -4.52 -2.87 -17.62
CA SER A 21 -5.47 -3.07 -16.52
C SER A 21 -4.81 -2.66 -15.21
N LYS A 22 -5.48 -1.78 -14.49
CA LYS A 22 -5.20 -1.44 -13.10
C LYS A 22 -5.65 -2.61 -12.20
N CYS A 23 -6.24 -2.31 -11.05
CA CYS A 23 -6.88 -3.27 -10.16
C CYS A 23 -8.29 -3.74 -10.59
N GLU A 24 -8.87 -3.19 -11.67
CA GLU A 24 -10.29 -3.36 -12.06
C GLU A 24 -10.77 -4.80 -12.28
N LYS A 25 -9.85 -5.75 -12.48
CA LYS A 25 -10.17 -7.18 -12.70
C LYS A 25 -9.64 -8.09 -11.60
N GLU A 26 -9.04 -7.51 -10.57
CA GLU A 26 -8.40 -8.26 -9.49
C GLU A 26 -9.45 -8.61 -8.44
N THR A 27 -9.64 -9.91 -8.18
CA THR A 27 -10.62 -10.41 -7.22
C THR A 27 -10.00 -11.13 -6.03
N GLU A 28 -8.68 -11.32 -6.08
CA GLU A 28 -7.88 -11.95 -5.02
C GLU A 28 -6.68 -11.07 -4.65
N PRO A 29 -6.23 -11.10 -3.39
CA PRO A 29 -5.03 -10.41 -2.98
C PRO A 29 -3.78 -11.00 -3.66
N ILE A 30 -2.65 -10.30 -3.55
CA ILE A 30 -1.35 -10.87 -3.90
C ILE A 30 -1.02 -11.94 -2.85
N LEU A 31 -0.97 -13.21 -3.29
CA LEU A 31 -0.69 -14.35 -2.42
C LEU A 31 0.80 -14.63 -2.26
N ASP A 32 1.59 -14.29 -3.29
CA ASP A 32 3.05 -14.45 -3.26
C ASP A 32 3.69 -13.42 -2.31
N LYS A 33 4.11 -13.89 -1.15
CA LYS A 33 4.84 -13.11 -0.14
C LYS A 33 6.34 -13.37 -0.14
N SER A 34 6.84 -14.17 -1.09
CA SER A 34 8.28 -14.49 -1.16
C SER A 34 9.12 -13.28 -1.57
N ARG A 35 8.50 -12.29 -2.20
CA ARG A 35 9.12 -11.03 -2.63
C ARG A 35 8.34 -9.82 -2.08
N PRO A 36 9.05 -8.70 -1.83
CA PRO A 36 8.40 -7.43 -1.56
C PRO A 36 7.53 -7.02 -2.75
N VAL A 37 6.32 -6.53 -2.45
CA VAL A 37 5.45 -5.88 -3.44
C VAL A 37 5.81 -4.39 -3.48
N ASP A 38 6.03 -3.86 -4.68
CA ASP A 38 6.24 -2.44 -4.90
C ASP A 38 5.22 -1.92 -5.92
N VAL A 39 4.21 -1.23 -5.40
CA VAL A 39 3.12 -0.61 -6.18
C VAL A 39 3.28 0.91 -6.25
N GLY A 40 4.50 1.42 -5.99
CA GLY A 40 4.82 2.84 -6.06
C GLY A 40 4.50 3.65 -4.79
N THR A 41 4.28 2.99 -3.65
CA THR A 41 4.11 3.68 -2.37
C THR A 41 5.37 4.47 -2.01
N ASN A 42 5.24 5.77 -1.75
CA ASN A 42 6.38 6.58 -1.34
C ASN A 42 6.80 6.28 0.12
N ARG A 43 7.71 5.31 0.28
CA ARG A 43 8.24 4.86 1.59
C ARG A 43 8.94 5.96 2.38
N ARG A 44 9.51 6.96 1.72
CA ARG A 44 10.11 8.12 2.39
C ARG A 44 9.06 8.95 3.14
N LEU A 45 7.88 9.15 2.56
CA LEU A 45 6.78 9.84 3.25
C LEU A 45 6.23 9.00 4.42
N PHE A 46 6.19 7.68 4.28
CA PHE A 46 5.83 6.77 5.37
C PHE A 46 6.77 6.97 6.57
N GLU A 47 8.09 6.97 6.35
CA GLU A 47 9.08 7.16 7.41
C GLU A 47 8.96 8.54 8.09
N ILE A 48 8.72 9.59 7.31
CA ILE A 48 8.46 10.94 7.83
C ILE A 48 7.23 10.93 8.75
N ALA A 49 6.14 10.27 8.35
CA ALA A 49 4.93 10.18 9.16
C ALA A 49 5.16 9.38 10.46
N VAL A 50 5.92 8.28 10.40
CA VAL A 50 6.32 7.51 11.59
C VAL A 50 7.16 8.39 12.53
N ASN A 51 8.13 9.11 12.00
CA ASN A 51 9.02 9.95 12.82
C ASN A 51 8.28 11.13 13.44
N ALA A 52 7.40 11.80 12.68
CA ALA A 52 6.59 12.92 13.18
C ALA A 52 5.61 12.49 14.28
N THR A 53 5.01 11.31 14.15
CA THR A 53 4.10 10.79 15.18
C THR A 53 4.85 10.34 16.44
N LYS A 54 6.04 9.73 16.29
CA LYS A 54 6.90 9.35 17.42
C LYS A 54 7.51 10.55 18.15
N SER A 55 7.85 11.63 17.43
CA SER A 55 8.44 12.83 18.02
C SER A 55 7.42 13.73 18.72
N THR A 56 6.12 13.53 18.48
CA THR A 56 5.05 14.27 19.14
C THR A 56 4.80 13.73 20.53
N THR A 57 5.33 14.41 21.55
CA THR A 57 5.20 14.01 22.96
C THR A 57 4.03 14.66 23.70
N LYS A 58 3.53 15.79 23.20
CA LYS A 58 2.47 16.58 23.85
C LYS A 58 1.08 15.94 23.78
N VAL A 59 0.84 15.12 22.75
CA VAL A 59 -0.46 14.47 22.51
C VAL A 59 -0.19 12.99 22.22
N PRO A 60 -0.87 12.05 22.88
CA PRO A 60 -0.70 10.64 22.60
C PRO A 60 -1.25 10.32 21.21
N ILE A 61 -0.38 9.85 20.32
CA ILE A 61 -0.75 9.42 18.96
C ILE A 61 -0.52 7.93 18.81
N SER A 62 -1.59 7.19 18.52
CA SER A 62 -1.47 5.81 18.02
C SER A 62 -1.20 5.82 16.51
N PHE A 63 -0.12 5.18 16.08
CA PHE A 63 0.22 5.02 14.67
C PHE A 63 -0.28 3.68 14.16
N LEU A 64 -1.24 3.70 13.25
CA LEU A 64 -1.82 2.52 12.62
C LEU A 64 -1.06 2.20 11.34
N ASN A 65 -0.14 1.23 11.39
CA ASN A 65 0.66 0.78 10.25
C ASN A 65 -0.09 -0.26 9.41
N VAL A 66 -0.75 0.19 8.34
CA VAL A 66 -1.54 -0.65 7.42
C VAL A 66 -0.94 -0.75 6.02
N THR A 67 0.11 0.03 5.71
CA THR A 67 0.59 0.23 4.34
C THR A 67 0.92 -1.07 3.63
N THR A 68 1.80 -1.90 4.20
CA THR A 68 2.20 -3.15 3.54
C THR A 68 1.09 -4.17 3.46
N MET A 69 0.23 -4.28 4.47
CA MET A 69 -0.93 -5.16 4.38
C MET A 69 -1.89 -4.72 3.27
N SER A 70 -2.07 -3.40 3.08
CA SER A 70 -2.90 -2.85 2.01
C SER A 70 -2.28 -2.99 0.62
N GLU A 71 -0.95 -3.03 0.49
CA GLU A 71 -0.25 -3.25 -0.79
C GLU A 71 -0.53 -4.65 -1.37
N TYR A 72 -0.84 -5.63 -0.51
CA TYR A 72 -1.28 -6.95 -0.98
C TYR A 72 -2.74 -6.96 -1.46
N ARG A 73 -3.54 -5.93 -1.16
CA ARG A 73 -4.99 -5.89 -1.42
C ARG A 73 -5.34 -5.21 -2.74
N LYS A 74 -4.78 -5.73 -3.84
CA LYS A 74 -5.14 -5.30 -5.20
C LYS A 74 -6.63 -5.52 -5.53
N ASP A 75 -7.28 -6.43 -4.82
CA ASP A 75 -8.68 -6.84 -4.94
C ASP A 75 -9.70 -5.94 -4.23
N ALA A 76 -9.25 -4.95 -3.46
CA ALA A 76 -10.12 -4.21 -2.54
C ALA A 76 -10.32 -2.73 -2.92
N HIS A 77 -9.99 -2.35 -4.16
CA HIS A 77 -10.32 -1.04 -4.70
C HIS A 77 -11.77 -1.01 -5.18
N ARG A 78 -12.38 0.18 -5.21
CA ARG A 78 -13.73 0.32 -5.76
C ARG A 78 -13.62 0.37 -7.28
N ASP A 79 -14.17 -0.65 -7.94
CA ASP A 79 -14.28 -0.68 -9.39
C ASP A 79 -15.16 0.47 -9.88
N ARG A 80 -14.61 1.28 -10.78
CA ARG A 80 -15.39 2.20 -11.62
C ARG A 80 -14.73 2.33 -12.97
#